data_AF-D1MPY5-F1
#
_entry.id   AF-D1MPY5-F1
#
_cell.length_a   1.000
_cell.length_b   1.000
_cell.length_c   1.000
_cell.angle_alpha   90.00
_cell.angle_beta   90.00
_cell.angle_gamma   90.00
#
_symmetry.space_group_name_H-M   'P 1'
#
loop_
_entity.id
_entity.type
_entity.pdbx_description
1 polymer ?
#
loop_
_entity_poly.entity_id
_entity_poly.type
_entity_poly.pdbx_seq_one_letter_code
_entity_poly.pdbx_strand_id
1 'polypeptide(L)'
;MSAGDHIYCCVNGRTAVCSIDEITSEFINTAIVEWVEASSELPVFVTIASGLPKGDKLELIFQKGTELGAAAFLPFQASRSIVKWDAKKADKKVERLRKIVKEAAEQSHRSEIPEVHAPASFKQLLSMSGEYDVCLVAYEEEAKQGEKSNFAKALTMMKPGQKLLIVFGPEGGLAEEEITVLREHNFVPCSLGPRILRTETAPLYALSAASYHFELMG
;
A
#
# COMPACT_ATOMS: atom_id res chain seq x y z
N MET A 1 -5.70 -30.40 4.40
CA MET A 1 -6.81 -30.20 3.45
C MET A 1 -7.19 -31.55 2.88
N SER A 2 -8.46 -31.87 2.97
CA SER A 2 -9.10 -33.10 2.54
C SER A 2 -10.47 -32.78 1.97
N ALA A 3 -11.07 -33.69 1.21
CA ALA A 3 -12.45 -33.54 0.78
C ALA A 3 -13.38 -33.35 2.00
N GLY A 4 -14.31 -32.40 1.92
CA GLY A 4 -15.18 -31.97 3.01
C GLY A 4 -14.65 -30.79 3.85
N ASP A 5 -13.36 -30.45 3.77
CA ASP A 5 -12.84 -29.24 4.41
C ASP A 5 -13.42 -27.99 3.74
N HIS A 6 -13.60 -26.92 4.52
CA HIS A 6 -14.05 -25.62 4.03
C HIS A 6 -12.86 -24.67 3.86
N ILE A 7 -12.84 -23.95 2.75
CA ILE A 7 -11.84 -22.93 2.44
C ILE A 7 -12.50 -21.62 2.00
N TYR A 8 -11.79 -20.51 2.16
CA TYR A 8 -12.19 -19.25 1.57
C TYR A 8 -11.64 -19.14 0.14
N CYS A 9 -12.51 -18.83 -0.81
CA CYS A 9 -12.14 -18.55 -2.19
C CYS A 9 -12.49 -17.09 -2.51
N CYS A 10 -11.47 -16.28 -2.84
CA CYS A 10 -11.64 -14.90 -3.27
C CYS A 10 -11.61 -14.82 -4.80
N VAL A 11 -12.68 -14.30 -5.41
CA VAL A 11 -12.82 -14.14 -6.86
C VAL A 11 -13.40 -12.75 -7.15
N ASN A 12 -12.67 -11.92 -7.89
CA ASN A 12 -13.09 -10.56 -8.28
C ASN A 12 -13.60 -9.71 -7.10
N GLY A 13 -12.84 -9.69 -5.99
CA GLY A 13 -13.18 -8.93 -4.79
C GLY A 13 -14.31 -9.48 -3.93
N ARG A 14 -14.85 -10.65 -4.28
CA ARG A 14 -15.87 -11.35 -3.49
C ARG A 14 -15.29 -12.59 -2.87
N THR A 15 -15.70 -12.85 -1.64
CA THR A 15 -15.26 -14.03 -0.88
C THR A 15 -16.43 -15.01 -0.76
N ALA A 16 -16.16 -16.29 -1.03
CA ALA A 16 -17.09 -17.38 -0.78
C ALA A 16 -16.45 -18.41 0.16
N VAL A 17 -17.27 -19.02 1.01
CA VAL A 17 -16.89 -20.26 1.69
C VAL A 17 -17.20 -21.40 0.72
N CYS A 18 -16.18 -22.20 0.42
CA CYS A 18 -16.30 -23.33 -0.50
C CYS A 18 -15.92 -24.64 0.20
N SER A 19 -16.71 -25.70 -0.04
CA SER A 19 -16.36 -27.05 0.38
C SER A 19 -15.46 -27.72 -0.65
N ILE A 20 -14.42 -28.42 -0.22
CA ILE A 20 -13.57 -29.20 -1.12
C ILE A 20 -14.29 -30.48 -1.51
N ASP A 21 -14.56 -30.65 -2.80
CA ASP A 21 -15.16 -31.87 -3.34
C ASP A 21 -14.08 -32.89 -3.71
N GLU A 22 -13.00 -32.42 -4.35
CA GLU A 22 -11.93 -33.26 -4.86
C GLU A 22 -10.58 -32.53 -4.84
N ILE A 23 -9.52 -33.25 -4.49
CA ILE A 23 -8.13 -32.77 -4.57
C ILE A 23 -7.36 -33.72 -5.49
N THR A 24 -6.78 -33.18 -6.55
CA THR A 24 -5.83 -33.88 -7.42
C THR A 24 -4.44 -33.23 -7.32
N SER A 25 -3.46 -33.77 -8.06
CA SER A 25 -2.14 -33.13 -8.16
C SER A 25 -2.13 -31.86 -9.00
N GLU A 26 -3.18 -31.60 -9.78
CA GLU A 26 -3.25 -30.49 -10.73
C GLU A 26 -4.25 -29.41 -10.31
N PHE A 27 -5.36 -29.80 -9.68
CA PHE A 27 -6.44 -28.88 -9.31
C PHE A 27 -7.14 -29.32 -8.02
N ILE A 28 -7.91 -28.38 -7.46
CA ILE A 28 -8.85 -28.62 -6.36
C ILE A 28 -10.22 -28.18 -6.86
N ASN A 29 -11.18 -29.11 -6.88
CA ASN A 29 -12.57 -28.79 -7.17
C ASN A 29 -13.29 -28.43 -5.88
N THR A 30 -14.03 -27.33 -5.92
CA THR A 30 -14.81 -26.85 -4.77
C THR A 30 -16.21 -26.42 -5.18
N ALA A 31 -17.16 -26.58 -4.26
CA ALA A 31 -18.52 -26.08 -4.39
C ALA A 31 -18.72 -24.87 -3.48
N ILE A 32 -19.38 -23.83 -4.00
CA ILE A 32 -19.76 -22.65 -3.22
C ILE A 32 -20.84 -23.06 -2.22
N VAL A 33 -20.55 -22.87 -0.93
CA VAL A 33 -21.50 -23.09 0.17
C VAL A 33 -22.28 -21.80 0.45
N GLU A 34 -21.55 -20.70 0.62
CA GLU A 34 -22.13 -19.38 0.87
C GLU A 34 -21.20 -18.24 0.41
N TRP A 35 -21.81 -17.08 0.14
CA TRP A 35 -21.08 -15.84 -0.13
C TRP A 35 -20.92 -15.03 1.15
N VAL A 36 -19.73 -14.46 1.36
CA VAL A 36 -19.43 -13.56 2.47
C VAL A 36 -19.75 -12.12 2.04
N GLU A 37 -20.71 -11.48 2.71
CA GLU A 37 -21.14 -10.11 2.37
C GLU A 37 -20.23 -9.01 2.94
N ALA A 38 -19.49 -9.29 4.02
CA ALA A 38 -18.61 -8.31 4.64
C ALA A 38 -17.25 -8.21 3.90
N SER A 39 -16.85 -6.99 3.57
CA SER A 39 -15.53 -6.69 3.05
C SER A 39 -14.60 -6.24 4.17
N SER A 40 -13.36 -6.74 4.18
CA SER A 40 -12.26 -6.27 5.03
C SER A 40 -11.46 -5.13 4.39
N GLU A 41 -11.91 -4.63 3.24
CA GLU A 41 -11.20 -3.62 2.47
C GLU A 41 -11.56 -2.21 2.93
N LEU A 42 -10.57 -1.31 2.93
CA LEU A 42 -10.84 0.10 3.15
C LEU A 42 -11.80 0.64 2.08
N PRO A 43 -12.72 1.56 2.44
CA PRO A 43 -13.62 2.17 1.47
C PRO A 43 -12.90 3.08 0.48
N VAL A 44 -11.60 3.34 0.67
CA VAL A 44 -10.74 4.15 -0.22
C VAL A 44 -9.52 3.33 -0.64
N PHE A 45 -8.93 3.67 -1.78
CA PHE A 45 -7.75 2.97 -2.29
C PHE A 45 -6.48 3.72 -1.93
N VAL A 46 -5.74 3.23 -0.93
CA VAL A 46 -4.48 3.86 -0.49
C VAL A 46 -3.28 3.20 -1.17
N THR A 47 -2.52 3.97 -1.93
CA THR A 47 -1.26 3.55 -2.54
C THR A 47 -0.08 4.14 -1.80
N ILE A 48 0.85 3.27 -1.42
CA ILE A 48 2.09 3.65 -0.75
C ILE A 48 3.21 3.75 -1.78
N ALA A 49 3.62 4.98 -2.08
CA ALA A 49 4.83 5.22 -2.85
C ALA A 49 6.04 5.29 -1.91
N SER A 50 6.96 4.33 -2.03
CA SER A 50 8.13 4.21 -1.14
C SER A 50 9.43 4.39 -1.91
N GLY A 51 10.22 5.38 -1.52
CA GLY A 51 11.60 5.51 -1.96
C GLY A 51 12.40 4.29 -1.52
N LEU A 52 13.20 3.70 -2.41
CA LEU A 52 13.86 2.41 -2.16
C LEU A 52 14.73 2.42 -0.89
N PRO A 53 14.31 1.74 0.19
CA PRO A 53 15.05 1.71 1.44
C PRO A 53 16.17 0.66 1.40
N LYS A 54 17.04 0.66 2.41
CA LYS A 54 18.08 -0.38 2.57
C LYS A 54 17.50 -1.66 3.17
N GLY A 55 18.14 -2.79 2.82
CA GLY A 55 17.81 -4.11 3.38
C GLY A 55 16.38 -4.54 3.08
N ASP A 56 15.76 -5.22 4.04
CA ASP A 56 14.46 -5.88 3.86
C ASP A 56 13.28 -5.00 4.30
N LYS A 57 13.51 -3.69 4.52
CA LYS A 57 12.47 -2.76 4.99
C LYS A 57 11.28 -2.66 4.05
N LEU A 58 11.52 -2.74 2.74
CA LEU A 58 10.44 -2.69 1.76
C LEU A 58 9.51 -3.90 1.89
N GLU A 59 10.07 -5.08 2.21
CA GLU A 59 9.27 -6.28 2.48
C GLU A 59 8.40 -6.10 3.71
N LEU A 60 8.94 -5.50 4.78
CA LEU A 60 8.16 -5.18 5.98
C LEU A 60 7.04 -4.18 5.69
N ILE A 61 7.31 -3.11 4.92
CA ILE A 61 6.30 -2.13 4.51
C ILE A 61 5.18 -2.81 3.72
N PHE A 62 5.51 -3.74 2.82
CA PHE A 62 4.53 -4.37 1.95
C PHE A 62 3.71 -5.41 2.71
N GLN A 63 4.35 -6.23 3.54
CA GLN A 63 3.67 -7.20 4.40
C GLN A 63 2.71 -6.48 5.35
N LYS A 64 3.22 -5.55 6.16
CA LYS A 64 2.42 -4.85 7.18
C LYS A 64 1.47 -3.83 6.58
N GLY A 65 1.82 -3.22 5.46
CA GLY A 65 0.91 -2.36 4.74
C GLY A 65 -0.28 -3.14 4.16
N THR A 66 -0.07 -4.39 3.75
CA THR A 66 -1.15 -5.25 3.27
C THR A 66 -2.13 -5.57 4.41
N GLU A 67 -1.60 -5.92 5.59
CA GLU A 67 -2.38 -6.13 6.82
C GLU A 67 -3.19 -4.86 7.21
N LEU A 68 -2.66 -3.67 6.92
CA LEU A 68 -3.28 -2.37 7.24
C LEU A 68 -4.15 -1.78 6.11
N GLY A 69 -4.50 -2.58 5.09
CA GLY A 69 -5.48 -2.17 4.07
C GLY A 69 -4.93 -1.37 2.88
N ALA A 70 -3.61 -1.37 2.63
CA ALA A 70 -3.07 -0.76 1.42
C ALA A 70 -3.68 -1.40 0.15
N ALA A 71 -4.01 -0.60 -0.85
CA ALA A 71 -4.52 -1.08 -2.13
C ALA A 71 -3.40 -1.37 -3.14
N ALA A 72 -2.30 -0.62 -3.07
CA ALA A 72 -1.15 -0.84 -3.92
C ALA A 72 0.16 -0.33 -3.29
N PHE A 73 1.26 -0.81 -3.83
CA PHE A 73 2.61 -0.39 -3.48
C PHE A 73 3.41 0.02 -4.72
N LEU A 74 4.00 1.21 -4.65
CA LEU A 74 4.80 1.79 -5.72
C LEU A 74 6.23 2.07 -5.22
N PRO A 75 7.16 1.13 -5.38
CA PRO A 75 8.57 1.42 -5.13
C PRO A 75 9.07 2.45 -6.16
N PHE A 76 9.85 3.43 -5.73
CA PHE A 76 10.45 4.38 -6.67
C PHE A 76 11.89 4.77 -6.31
N GLN A 77 12.66 5.15 -7.33
CA GLN A 77 14.03 5.61 -7.18
C GLN A 77 14.04 7.10 -6.79
N ALA A 78 14.01 7.39 -5.49
CA ALA A 78 14.25 8.74 -4.98
C ALA A 78 15.73 9.14 -5.11
N SER A 79 16.01 10.44 -5.18
CA SER A 79 17.36 10.99 -5.35
C SER A 79 18.33 10.54 -4.25
N ARG A 80 17.84 10.45 -3.00
CA ARG A 80 18.61 10.03 -1.81
C ARG A 80 18.50 8.54 -1.50
N SER A 81 17.96 7.73 -2.41
CA SER A 81 17.95 6.28 -2.27
C SER A 81 19.35 5.74 -2.57
N ILE A 82 19.99 5.14 -1.56
CA ILE A 82 21.32 4.51 -1.73
C ILE A 82 21.18 3.19 -2.51
N VAL A 83 20.05 2.51 -2.37
CA VAL A 83 19.74 1.30 -3.12
C VAL A 83 19.31 1.68 -4.54
N LYS A 84 19.86 0.96 -5.52
CA LYS A 84 19.42 0.99 -6.91
C LYS A 84 19.03 -0.41 -7.32
N TRP A 85 17.88 -0.56 -7.98
CA TRP A 85 17.51 -1.84 -8.57
C TRP A 85 17.95 -1.82 -10.03
N ASP A 86 18.85 -2.74 -10.36
CA ASP A 86 19.17 -3.04 -11.75
C ASP A 86 17.91 -3.63 -12.42
N ALA A 87 17.58 -3.17 -13.63
CA ALA A 87 16.46 -3.66 -14.42
C ALA A 87 16.44 -5.20 -14.51
N LYS A 88 17.60 -5.86 -14.61
CA LYS A 88 17.69 -7.33 -14.68
C LYS A 88 17.29 -8.04 -13.38
N LYS A 89 17.39 -7.36 -12.23
CA LYS A 89 17.07 -7.92 -10.90
C LYS A 89 15.75 -7.40 -10.34
N ALA A 90 15.20 -6.35 -10.95
CA ALA A 90 13.96 -5.72 -10.50
C ALA A 90 12.80 -6.72 -10.54
N ASP A 91 12.63 -7.46 -11.64
CA ASP A 91 11.54 -8.42 -11.80
C ASP A 91 11.54 -9.50 -10.71
N LYS A 92 12.71 -10.08 -10.41
CA LYS A 92 12.82 -11.10 -9.36
C LYS A 92 12.47 -10.55 -7.97
N LYS A 93 12.80 -9.28 -7.69
CA LYS A 93 12.43 -8.63 -6.43
C LYS A 93 10.93 -8.31 -6.37
N VAL A 94 10.36 -7.84 -7.47
CA VAL A 94 8.91 -7.59 -7.59
C VAL A 94 8.13 -8.90 -7.39
N GLU A 95 8.55 -10.00 -8.01
CA GLU A 95 7.93 -11.31 -7.81
C GLU A 95 7.98 -11.78 -6.36
N ARG A 96 9.12 -11.59 -5.68
CA ARG A 96 9.24 -11.87 -4.25
C ARG A 96 8.27 -11.01 -3.43
N LEU A 97 8.15 -9.72 -3.73
CA LEU A 97 7.23 -8.82 -3.03
C LEU A 97 5.77 -9.17 -3.29
N ARG A 98 5.41 -9.56 -4.51
CA ARG A 98 4.06 -10.07 -4.85
C ARG A 98 3.71 -11.29 -4.02
N LYS A 99 4.65 -12.21 -3.84
CA LYS A 99 4.46 -13.39 -2.98
C LYS A 99 4.20 -12.98 -1.52
N ILE A 100 4.99 -12.05 -0.98
CA ILE A 100 4.83 -11.52 0.39
C ILE A 100 3.46 -10.84 0.56
N VAL A 101 3.06 -10.01 -0.40
CA VAL A 101 1.76 -9.32 -0.39
C VAL A 101 0.60 -10.32 -0.49
N LYS A 102 0.72 -11.33 -1.35
CA LYS A 102 -0.29 -12.40 -1.45
C LYS A 102 -0.43 -13.16 -0.13
N GLU A 103 0.68 -13.62 0.47
CA GLU A 103 0.67 -14.33 1.75
C GLU A 103 0.09 -13.46 2.89
N ALA A 104 0.40 -12.17 2.90
CA ALA A 104 -0.15 -11.23 3.88
C ALA A 104 -1.65 -11.00 3.68
N ALA A 105 -2.13 -10.90 2.43
CA ALA A 105 -3.54 -10.76 2.12
C ALA A 105 -4.33 -12.01 2.55
N GLU A 106 -3.80 -13.21 2.25
CA GLU A 106 -4.37 -14.49 2.69
C GLU A 106 -4.44 -14.58 4.23
N GLN A 107 -3.37 -14.21 4.94
CA GLN A 107 -3.35 -14.22 6.41
C GLN A 107 -4.29 -13.19 7.04
N SER A 108 -4.46 -12.04 6.39
CA SER A 108 -5.32 -10.95 6.85
C SER A 108 -6.78 -11.11 6.43
N HIS A 109 -7.14 -12.22 5.76
CA HIS A 109 -8.47 -12.47 5.22
C HIS A 109 -8.97 -11.39 4.25
N ARG A 110 -8.06 -10.79 3.49
CA ARG A 110 -8.41 -9.80 2.46
C ARG A 110 -9.03 -10.45 1.24
N SER A 111 -10.04 -9.79 0.67
CA SER A 111 -10.69 -10.24 -0.56
C SER A 111 -9.92 -9.79 -1.81
N GLU A 112 -9.05 -8.79 -1.66
CA GLU A 112 -8.21 -8.24 -2.72
C GLU A 112 -6.71 -8.35 -2.37
N ILE A 113 -5.89 -8.69 -3.36
CA ILE A 113 -4.43 -8.69 -3.23
C ILE A 113 -3.92 -7.32 -3.69
N PRO A 114 -3.18 -6.59 -2.85
CA PRO A 114 -2.64 -5.29 -3.25
C PRO A 114 -1.76 -5.36 -4.50
N GLU A 115 -1.89 -4.38 -5.38
CA GLU A 115 -1.05 -4.31 -6.57
C GLU A 115 0.40 -3.99 -6.16
N VAL A 116 1.37 -4.72 -6.75
CA VAL A 116 2.79 -4.40 -6.62
C VAL A 116 3.31 -3.94 -7.98
N HIS A 117 3.55 -2.64 -8.08
CA HIS A 117 4.11 -2.03 -9.28
C HIS A 117 5.61 -2.32 -9.41
N ALA A 118 6.10 -2.25 -10.65
CA ALA A 118 7.53 -2.23 -10.92
C ALA A 118 8.16 -0.93 -10.35
N PRO A 119 9.45 -0.94 -9.99
CA PRO A 119 10.13 0.26 -9.52
C PRO A 119 10.05 1.39 -10.54
N ALA A 120 9.44 2.50 -10.12
CA ALA A 120 9.29 3.68 -10.95
C ALA A 120 10.49 4.62 -10.80
N SER A 121 10.81 5.34 -11.88
CA SER A 121 11.55 6.60 -11.76
C SER A 121 10.68 7.67 -11.11
N PHE A 122 11.30 8.70 -10.53
CA PHE A 122 10.56 9.85 -10.00
C PHE A 122 9.64 10.50 -11.05
N LYS A 123 10.08 10.57 -12.32
CA LYS A 123 9.23 11.07 -13.42
C LYS A 123 7.99 10.19 -13.66
N GLN A 124 8.14 8.87 -13.57
CA GLN A 124 7.01 7.94 -13.71
C GLN A 124 6.04 8.06 -12.54
N LEU A 125 6.53 8.22 -11.30
CA LEU A 125 5.70 8.53 -10.12
C LEU A 125 4.81 9.77 -10.38
N LEU A 126 5.40 10.85 -10.88
CA LEU A 126 4.67 12.08 -11.21
C LEU A 126 3.64 11.87 -12.33
N SER A 127 3.94 11.03 -13.31
CA SER A 127 2.99 10.70 -14.37
C SER A 127 1.80 9.90 -13.85
N MET A 128 2.03 8.97 -12.91
CA MET A 128 1.00 8.14 -12.31
C MET A 128 0.09 8.94 -11.36
N SER A 129 0.55 10.07 -10.82
CA SER A 129 -0.25 10.85 -9.85
C SER A 129 -1.54 11.42 -10.45
N GLY A 130 -1.64 11.54 -11.78
CA GLY A 130 -2.86 11.95 -12.48
C GLY A 130 -4.01 10.94 -12.38
N GLU A 131 -3.74 9.70 -11.95
CA GLU A 131 -4.75 8.66 -11.74
C GLU A 131 -5.36 8.69 -10.33
N TYR A 132 -4.91 9.60 -9.46
CA TYR A 132 -5.30 9.67 -8.06
C TYR A 132 -6.11 10.93 -7.75
N ASP A 133 -7.10 10.80 -6.88
CA ASP A 133 -7.92 11.91 -6.41
C ASP A 133 -7.19 12.81 -5.41
N VAL A 134 -6.35 12.19 -4.56
CA VAL A 134 -5.60 12.86 -3.51
C VAL A 134 -4.15 12.40 -3.55
N CYS A 135 -3.23 13.36 -3.55
CA CYS A 135 -1.78 13.13 -3.58
C CYS A 135 -1.12 13.80 -2.38
N LEU A 136 -0.43 13.03 -1.55
CA LEU A 136 0.27 13.51 -0.36
C LEU A 136 1.76 13.15 -0.40
N VAL A 137 2.59 13.96 0.25
CA VAL A 137 3.99 13.62 0.52
C VAL A 137 4.29 13.81 1.99
N ALA A 138 4.71 12.74 2.66
CA ALA A 138 5.14 12.79 4.05
C ALA A 138 6.51 13.47 4.13
N TYR A 139 6.56 14.67 4.72
CA TYR A 139 7.77 15.48 4.77
C TYR A 139 8.01 16.07 6.15
N GLU A 140 9.17 15.79 6.74
CA GLU A 140 9.48 16.12 8.13
C GLU A 140 9.64 17.63 8.39
N GLU A 141 10.05 18.43 7.39
CA GLU A 141 10.19 19.87 7.57
C GLU A 141 8.84 20.57 7.77
N GLU A 142 7.75 20.04 7.22
CA GLU A 142 6.39 20.55 7.46
C GLU A 142 6.03 20.46 8.94
N ALA A 143 6.41 19.35 9.60
CA ALA A 143 6.20 19.16 11.03
C ALA A 143 6.95 20.23 11.84
N LYS A 144 8.18 20.57 11.44
CA LYS A 144 8.99 21.62 12.07
C LYS A 144 8.39 23.01 11.88
N GLN A 145 7.67 23.24 10.78
CA GLN A 145 6.94 24.47 10.49
C GLN A 145 5.54 24.51 11.16
N GLY A 146 5.16 23.48 11.91
CA GLY A 146 3.91 23.43 12.66
C GLY A 146 2.72 22.88 11.88
N GLU A 147 2.94 22.30 10.70
CA GLU A 147 1.93 21.54 9.96
C GLU A 147 1.45 20.34 10.79
N LYS A 148 0.14 20.18 10.94
CA LYS A 148 -0.51 19.14 11.76
C LYS A 148 -1.83 18.63 11.20
N SER A 149 -2.29 19.18 10.08
CA SER A 149 -3.67 19.10 9.63
C SER A 149 -3.85 18.51 8.24
N ASN A 150 -2.87 18.59 7.35
CA ASN A 150 -3.05 18.25 5.93
C ASN A 150 -3.40 16.77 5.75
N PHE A 151 -2.73 15.88 6.49
CA PHE A 151 -3.05 14.46 6.44
C PHE A 151 -4.48 14.18 6.96
N ALA A 152 -4.83 14.71 8.14
CA ALA A 152 -6.17 14.53 8.72
C ALA A 152 -7.29 15.14 7.84
N LYS A 153 -7.05 16.33 7.27
CA LYS A 153 -7.97 16.99 6.33
C LYS A 153 -8.18 16.15 5.08
N ALA A 154 -7.10 15.61 4.51
CA ALA A 154 -7.18 14.75 3.34
C ALA A 154 -8.08 13.54 3.61
N LEU A 155 -7.85 12.81 4.71
CA LEU A 155 -8.71 11.67 5.08
C LEU A 155 -10.17 12.08 5.27
N THR A 156 -10.43 13.20 5.94
CA THR A 156 -11.80 13.71 6.22
C THR A 156 -12.55 14.10 4.94
N MET A 157 -11.85 14.60 3.91
CA MET A 157 -12.48 15.07 2.68
C MET A 157 -12.69 13.95 1.65
N MET A 158 -11.96 12.84 1.78
CA MET A 158 -12.06 11.71 0.87
C MET A 158 -13.41 11.00 0.99
N LYS A 159 -13.89 10.51 -0.15
CA LYS A 159 -15.14 9.75 -0.28
C LYS A 159 -14.84 8.30 -0.64
N PRO A 160 -15.74 7.36 -0.31
CA PRO A 160 -15.61 5.98 -0.75
C PRO A 160 -15.39 5.87 -2.27
N GLY A 161 -14.47 4.99 -2.66
CA GLY A 161 -14.05 4.76 -4.04
C GLY A 161 -12.91 5.66 -4.54
N GLN A 162 -12.53 6.70 -3.79
CA GLN A 162 -11.43 7.57 -4.19
C GLN A 162 -10.05 6.96 -3.92
N LYS A 163 -9.06 7.40 -4.69
CA LYS A 163 -7.68 6.93 -4.63
C LYS A 163 -6.77 7.96 -3.97
N LEU A 164 -6.03 7.52 -2.96
CA LEU A 164 -4.98 8.28 -2.28
C LEU A 164 -3.61 7.73 -2.69
N LEU A 165 -2.74 8.59 -3.22
CA LEU A 165 -1.31 8.32 -3.35
C LEU A 165 -0.57 9.07 -2.25
N ILE A 166 0.21 8.36 -1.43
CA ILE A 166 1.07 8.99 -0.41
C ILE A 166 2.52 8.56 -0.59
N VAL A 167 3.41 9.56 -0.67
CA VAL A 167 4.84 9.39 -0.96
C VAL A 167 5.66 9.46 0.31
N PHE A 168 6.57 8.50 0.46
CA PHE A 168 7.54 8.41 1.54
C PHE A 168 8.96 8.31 0.98
N GLY A 169 9.88 9.09 1.55
CA GLY A 169 11.30 9.02 1.20
C GLY A 169 12.01 7.80 1.81
N PRO A 170 13.21 7.45 1.29
CA PRO A 170 14.11 6.46 1.91
C PRO A 170 14.72 7.02 3.21
N GLU A 171 15.72 6.35 3.79
CA GLU A 171 16.38 6.82 5.03
C GLU A 171 16.99 8.23 4.91
N GLY A 172 17.39 8.65 3.71
CA GLY A 172 17.91 10.00 3.45
C GLY A 172 16.83 11.08 3.28
N GLY A 173 15.55 10.70 3.38
CA GLY A 173 14.42 11.57 3.06
C GLY A 173 14.33 11.90 1.57
N LEU A 174 13.44 12.84 1.24
CA LEU A 174 13.34 13.44 -0.08
C LEU A 174 14.15 14.74 -0.11
N ALA A 175 14.75 15.07 -1.25
CA ALA A 175 15.41 16.35 -1.45
C ALA A 175 14.39 17.49 -1.55
N GLU A 176 14.80 18.73 -1.22
CA GLU A 176 13.92 19.90 -1.29
C GLU A 176 13.42 20.16 -2.72
N GLU A 177 14.26 19.86 -3.71
CA GLU A 177 13.92 19.93 -5.13
C GLU A 177 12.83 18.90 -5.49
N GLU A 178 12.88 17.68 -4.92
CA GLU A 178 11.84 16.68 -5.12
C GLU A 178 10.51 17.13 -4.49
N ILE A 179 10.54 17.74 -3.30
CA ILE A 179 9.35 18.30 -2.66
C ILE A 179 8.75 19.45 -3.49
N THR A 180 9.60 20.32 -4.03
CA THR A 180 9.15 21.42 -4.90
C THR A 180 8.44 20.88 -6.14
N VAL A 181 9.04 19.91 -6.83
CA VAL A 181 8.42 19.29 -8.01
C VAL A 181 7.13 18.54 -7.66
N LEU A 182 7.08 17.86 -6.51
CA LEU A 182 5.85 17.21 -6.03
C LEU A 182 4.72 18.23 -5.82
N ARG A 183 5.00 19.39 -5.21
CA ARG A 183 4.01 20.46 -5.04
C ARG A 183 3.48 20.97 -6.39
N GLU A 184 4.36 21.13 -7.39
CA GLU A 184 3.96 21.51 -8.75
C GLU A 184 3.04 20.48 -9.42
N HIS A 185 3.07 19.22 -8.97
CA HIS A 185 2.21 18.12 -9.44
C HIS A 185 1.06 17.82 -8.46
N ASN A 186 0.59 18.83 -7.72
CA ASN A 186 -0.55 18.77 -6.80
C ASN A 186 -0.38 17.82 -5.60
N PHE A 187 0.84 17.42 -5.25
CA PHE A 187 1.06 16.75 -3.97
C PHE A 187 1.02 17.79 -2.84
N VAL A 188 0.22 17.49 -1.82
CA VAL A 188 0.17 18.30 -0.60
C VAL A 188 1.15 17.70 0.42
N PRO A 189 2.17 18.47 0.84
CA PRO A 189 3.04 18.03 1.93
C PRO A 189 2.27 17.89 3.23
N CYS A 190 2.57 16.85 3.98
CA CYS A 190 1.94 16.60 5.27
C CYS A 190 2.93 16.08 6.31
N SER A 191 2.64 16.44 7.56
CA SER A 191 3.28 15.92 8.77
C SER A 191 2.53 14.68 9.29
N LEU A 192 3.28 13.76 9.90
CA LEU A 192 2.75 12.58 10.61
C LEU A 192 2.97 12.69 12.13
N GLY A 193 3.01 13.93 12.62
CA GLY A 193 3.23 14.27 14.01
C GLY A 193 4.65 14.80 14.28
N PRO A 194 4.96 15.12 15.55
CA PRO A 194 6.18 15.86 15.91
C PRO A 194 7.44 15.00 15.98
N ARG A 195 7.33 13.67 15.82
CA ARG A 195 8.45 12.73 15.89
C ARG A 195 8.85 12.33 14.49
N ILE A 196 10.16 12.27 14.25
CA ILE A 196 10.69 11.68 13.03
C ILE A 196 10.42 10.17 13.08
N LEU A 197 9.56 9.70 12.17
CA LEU A 197 9.27 8.29 12.00
C LEU A 197 10.31 7.66 11.09
N ARG A 198 10.66 6.39 11.35
CA ARG A 198 11.55 5.64 10.45
C ARG A 198 10.86 5.40 9.11
N THR A 199 11.68 5.16 8.08
CA THR A 199 11.23 4.86 6.71
C THR A 199 10.16 3.76 6.66
N GLU A 200 10.33 2.69 7.42
CA GLU A 200 9.36 1.60 7.50
C GLU A 200 8.15 1.92 8.39
N THR A 201 8.27 2.85 9.33
CA THR A 201 7.19 3.19 10.28
C THR A 201 6.21 4.20 9.70
N ALA A 202 6.69 5.19 8.93
CA ALA A 202 5.84 6.27 8.41
C ALA A 202 4.70 5.76 7.51
N PRO A 203 4.92 4.84 6.56
CA PRO A 203 3.83 4.27 5.76
C PRO A 203 2.82 3.50 6.60
N LEU A 204 3.28 2.73 7.59
CA LEU A 204 2.41 1.95 8.46
C LEU A 204 1.56 2.86 9.35
N TYR A 205 2.15 3.93 9.89
CA TYR A 205 1.39 4.94 10.62
C TYR A 205 0.28 5.56 9.77
N ALA A 206 0.58 5.94 8.52
CA ALA A 206 -0.40 6.52 7.63
C ALA A 206 -1.55 5.54 7.32
N LEU A 207 -1.25 4.28 7.06
CA LEU A 207 -2.28 3.25 6.85
C LEU A 207 -3.10 2.99 8.10
N SER A 208 -2.48 2.84 9.28
CA SER A 208 -3.21 2.66 10.54
C SER A 208 -4.13 3.85 10.84
N ALA A 209 -3.70 5.07 10.53
CA ALA A 209 -4.52 6.27 10.71
C ALA A 209 -5.68 6.34 9.70
N ALA A 210 -5.44 5.95 8.44
CA ALA A 210 -6.48 5.85 7.42
C ALA A 210 -7.53 4.78 7.80
N SER A 211 -7.07 3.57 8.19
CA SER A 211 -7.92 2.49 8.71
C SER A 211 -8.75 2.97 9.90
N TYR A 212 -8.12 3.53 10.94
CA TYR A 212 -8.84 4.08 12.08
C TYR A 212 -9.90 5.11 11.69
N HIS A 213 -9.56 6.02 10.77
CA HIS A 213 -10.48 7.06 10.31
C HIS A 213 -11.68 6.48 9.55
N PHE A 214 -11.45 5.61 8.58
CA PHE A 214 -12.52 5.12 7.70
C PHE A 214 -13.32 3.95 8.25
N GLU A 215 -12.74 3.15 9.14
CA GLU A 215 -13.37 1.94 9.66
C GLU A 215 -13.95 2.11 11.06
N LEU A 216 -13.36 3.00 11.89
CA LEU A 216 -13.75 3.17 13.29
C LEU A 216 -14.33 4.55 13.63
N MET A 217 -14.09 5.58 12.80
CA MET A 217 -14.70 6.92 12.98
C MET A 217 -15.76 7.27 11.93
N GLY A 218 -15.76 6.56 10.79
CA GLY A 218 -16.63 6.78 9.64
C GLY A 218 -17.99 6.10 9.76
#